data_AF-A0A534NZM9-F1
#
_entry.id   AF-A0A534NZM9-F1
#
_cell.length_a   1.000
_cell.length_b   1.000
_cell.length_c   1.000
_cell.angle_alpha   90.00
_cell.angle_beta   90.00
_cell.angle_gamma   90.00
#
_symmetry.space_group_name_H-M   'P 1'
#
loop_
_entity.id
_entity.type
_entity.pdbx_description
1 polymer ?
#
loop_
_entity_poly.entity_id
_entity_poly.type
_entity_poly.pdbx_seq_one_letter_code
_entity_poly.pdbx_strand_id
1 'polypeptide(L)'
;MQRYLRSVLPLGALAIIACHAGWNPIAWPEKFSISKESQEGTLGKKQEATLSNEGNQYIAAFRYELPAPGALIASAKPVNPQAQISLAVYSEGSGSEPIAKGEPGKKVEAKELQPGTYYVAVMEPWKDVIRTRVEVRTVYKPDDPDAAQQACKTQGTARELKADGAVEDSVDYSAQKRTCWWKVPLTAEGALAMKFDSRGANLSAEFIPPQ
;
A
#
# COMPACT_ATOMS: atom_id res chain seq x y z
N MET A 1 30.89 -74.35 -15.86
CA MET A 1 29.56 -74.93 -15.54
C MET A 1 28.94 -74.13 -14.40
N GLN A 2 27.60 -74.07 -14.31
CA GLN A 2 26.78 -73.44 -13.23
C GLN A 2 26.96 -71.90 -13.08
N ARG A 3 25.95 -71.00 -13.21
CA ARG A 3 24.58 -70.90 -12.64
C ARG A 3 24.62 -70.78 -11.10
N TYR A 4 23.95 -69.88 -10.38
CA TYR A 4 22.82 -68.93 -10.62
C TYR A 4 23.12 -67.59 -9.84
N LEU A 5 22.28 -66.54 -9.70
CA LEU A 5 20.88 -66.28 -10.08
C LEU A 5 20.64 -64.82 -10.57
N ARG A 6 20.06 -63.93 -9.74
CA ARG A 6 19.68 -62.51 -9.97
C ARG A 6 19.51 -61.78 -8.62
N SER A 7 19.78 -60.48 -8.59
CA SER A 7 19.13 -59.52 -7.68
C SER A 7 18.78 -58.27 -8.48
N VAL A 8 17.52 -57.84 -8.41
CA VAL A 8 17.02 -56.58 -8.99
C VAL A 8 16.44 -55.77 -7.84
N LEU A 9 16.72 -54.47 -7.77
CA LEU A 9 15.82 -53.39 -7.35
C LEU A 9 16.55 -52.03 -7.48
N PRO A 10 15.83 -50.91 -7.72
CA PRO A 10 16.42 -49.65 -8.14
C PRO A 10 16.84 -48.77 -6.96
N LEU A 11 17.92 -48.00 -7.13
CA LEU A 11 18.22 -46.85 -6.27
C LEU A 11 17.49 -45.61 -6.80
N GLY A 12 16.80 -44.92 -5.91
CA GLY A 12 15.74 -43.98 -6.26
C GLY A 12 16.20 -42.71 -6.97
N ALA A 13 15.30 -42.14 -7.76
CA ALA A 13 15.46 -40.80 -8.29
C ALA A 13 15.50 -39.79 -7.14
N LEU A 14 16.66 -39.15 -6.95
CA LEU A 14 16.80 -37.95 -6.13
C LEU A 14 16.11 -36.79 -6.86
N ALA A 15 14.81 -36.64 -6.61
CA ALA A 15 14.11 -35.40 -6.90
C ALA A 15 14.68 -34.31 -5.99
N ILE A 16 15.62 -33.54 -6.53
CA ILE A 16 16.18 -32.36 -5.84
C ILE A 16 15.08 -31.31 -5.83
N ILE A 17 14.25 -31.34 -4.78
CA ILE A 17 13.43 -30.19 -4.42
C ILE A 17 14.41 -29.08 -4.07
N ALA A 18 14.63 -28.19 -5.03
CA ALA A 18 15.31 -26.93 -4.80
C ALA A 18 14.43 -26.06 -3.92
N CYS A 19 14.40 -26.37 -2.61
CA CYS A 19 14.10 -25.37 -1.62
C CYS A 19 15.05 -24.20 -1.91
N HIS A 20 14.49 -23.06 -2.31
CA HIS A 20 15.24 -21.83 -2.37
C HIS A 20 15.67 -21.48 -0.94
N ALA A 21 16.83 -22.00 -0.54
CA ALA A 21 17.61 -21.50 0.58
C ALA A 21 18.05 -20.08 0.20
N GLY A 22 17.10 -19.15 0.33
CA GLY A 22 17.29 -17.76 0.02
C GLY A 22 18.47 -17.26 0.82
N TRP A 23 19.53 -16.86 0.10
CA TRP A 23 20.65 -16.14 0.67
C TRP A 23 20.07 -15.00 1.51
N ASN A 24 20.38 -14.98 2.80
CA ASN A 24 19.79 -14.04 3.76
C ASN A 24 20.91 -13.07 4.18
N PRO A 25 21.26 -12.04 3.37
CA PRO A 25 22.39 -11.17 3.66
C PRO A 25 22.08 -10.15 4.77
N ILE A 26 20.81 -10.03 5.15
CA ILE A 26 20.33 -9.09 6.18
C ILE A 26 20.22 -9.85 7.51
N ALA A 27 21.33 -9.91 8.23
CA ALA A 27 21.29 -10.21 9.66
C ALA A 27 20.73 -8.98 10.40
N TRP A 28 19.59 -9.15 11.07
CA TRP A 28 18.89 -8.10 11.79
C TRP A 28 19.56 -7.82 13.15
N PRO A 29 19.46 -6.59 13.69
CA PRO A 29 19.92 -6.32 15.05
C PRO A 29 18.96 -6.99 16.04
N GLU A 30 19.49 -7.61 17.09
CA GLU A 30 18.70 -8.13 18.22
C GLU A 30 17.99 -7.04 19.04
N LYS A 31 18.13 -5.75 18.66
CA LYS A 31 17.76 -4.60 19.49
C LYS A 31 16.76 -3.62 18.87
N PHE A 32 16.57 -3.60 17.54
CA PHE A 32 15.58 -2.67 16.95
C PHE A 32 14.18 -3.29 17.01
N SER A 33 13.25 -2.61 17.68
CA SER A 33 11.88 -3.05 17.87
C SER A 33 10.94 -2.25 16.99
N ILE A 34 10.56 -2.83 15.84
CA ILE A 34 9.67 -2.22 14.85
C ILE A 34 8.46 -1.53 15.51
N SER A 35 7.74 -2.21 16.40
CA SER A 35 6.53 -1.65 17.02
C SER A 35 6.77 -0.56 18.08
N LYS A 36 7.96 -0.49 18.69
CA LYS A 36 8.30 0.48 19.75
C LYS A 36 9.07 1.70 19.27
N GLU A 37 9.88 1.53 18.22
CA GLU A 37 10.79 2.57 17.69
C GLU A 37 10.30 3.17 16.36
N SER A 38 9.12 2.76 15.88
CA SER A 38 8.48 3.40 14.73
C SER A 38 7.99 4.81 15.04
N GLN A 39 8.15 5.69 14.06
CA GLN A 39 7.54 7.01 14.04
C GLN A 39 6.12 6.91 13.47
N GLU A 40 5.19 7.78 13.89
CA GLU A 40 3.86 7.83 13.27
C GLU A 40 3.95 8.33 11.82
N GLY A 41 3.39 7.55 10.89
CA GLY A 41 3.34 7.85 9.47
C GLY A 41 1.95 8.27 9.03
N THR A 42 1.86 9.17 8.04
CA THR A 42 0.60 9.54 7.40
C THR A 42 0.52 8.95 6.00
N LEU A 43 -0.55 8.19 5.71
CA LEU A 43 -0.80 7.61 4.40
C LEU A 43 -0.82 8.67 3.29
N GLY A 44 -0.22 8.36 2.14
CA GLY A 44 -0.16 9.27 0.99
C GLY A 44 0.77 10.48 1.16
N LYS A 45 1.35 10.69 2.36
CA LYS A 45 2.32 11.77 2.61
C LYS A 45 3.75 11.25 2.50
N LYS A 46 4.67 12.17 2.22
CA LYS A 46 6.11 11.92 2.24
C LYS A 46 6.58 11.92 3.71
N GLN A 47 7.33 10.90 4.10
CA GLN A 47 8.08 10.84 5.34
C GLN A 47 9.58 10.95 5.04
N GLU A 48 10.39 11.38 6.01
CA GLU A 48 11.85 11.43 5.89
C GLU A 48 12.51 10.66 7.04
N ALA A 49 13.46 9.79 6.73
CA ALA A 49 14.34 9.14 7.69
C ALA A 49 15.79 9.54 7.40
N THR A 50 16.67 9.49 8.41
CA THR A 50 18.12 9.46 8.21
C THR A 50 18.62 8.10 8.63
N LEU A 51 19.28 7.39 7.72
CA LEU A 51 19.97 6.14 8.03
C LEU A 51 21.45 6.41 8.30
N SER A 52 22.03 5.68 9.24
CA SER A 52 23.46 5.76 9.59
C SER A 52 23.96 4.47 10.24
N ASN A 53 25.28 4.27 10.29
CA ASN A 53 25.93 3.17 11.00
C ASN A 53 26.06 3.41 12.53
N GLU A 54 25.60 4.56 13.04
CA GLU A 54 25.64 4.91 14.46
C GLU A 54 24.37 4.39 15.16
N GLY A 55 24.51 3.79 16.35
CA GLY A 55 23.38 3.54 17.26
C GLY A 55 22.20 2.74 16.71
N ASN A 56 22.43 1.75 15.84
CA ASN A 56 21.40 0.97 15.12
C ASN A 56 20.52 1.77 14.13
N GLN A 57 20.88 3.01 13.78
CA GLN A 57 20.12 3.86 12.86
C GLN A 57 20.18 3.41 11.38
N TYR A 58 20.61 2.18 11.08
CA TYR A 58 20.59 1.64 9.72
C TYR A 58 19.20 1.13 9.32
N ILE A 59 18.26 1.17 10.26
CA ILE A 59 16.83 0.95 10.07
C ILE A 59 16.06 2.12 10.67
N ALA A 60 15.00 2.53 9.99
CA ALA A 60 13.93 3.37 10.53
C ALA A 60 12.60 2.73 10.16
N ALA A 61 11.58 2.93 10.98
CA ALA A 61 10.25 2.37 10.71
C ALA A 61 9.16 3.41 10.93
N PHE A 62 8.08 3.26 10.17
CA PHE A 62 6.92 4.15 10.19
C PHE A 62 5.65 3.33 10.42
N ARG A 63 4.87 3.71 11.42
CA ARG A 63 3.59 3.12 11.82
C ARG A 63 2.46 3.73 10.99
N TYR A 64 1.50 2.91 10.56
CA TYR A 64 0.33 3.34 9.80
C TYR A 64 -0.91 2.59 10.28
N GLU A 65 -2.01 3.31 10.45
CA GLU A 65 -3.34 2.71 10.57
C GLU A 65 -3.97 2.52 9.20
N LEU A 66 -4.41 1.30 8.89
CA LEU A 66 -5.21 1.01 7.70
C LEU A 66 -6.70 0.95 8.10
N PRO A 67 -7.56 1.85 7.59
CA PRO A 67 -8.95 1.97 8.03
C PRO A 67 -9.92 0.96 7.36
N ALA A 68 -9.48 0.19 6.38
CA ALA A 68 -10.28 -0.84 5.68
C ALA A 68 -9.35 -1.93 5.08
N PRO A 69 -9.89 -3.05 4.58
CA PRO A 69 -9.11 -4.01 3.80
C PRO A 69 -8.48 -3.37 2.55
N GLY A 70 -7.33 -3.88 2.12
CA GLY A 70 -6.66 -3.37 0.92
C GLY A 70 -5.20 -3.77 0.73
N ALA A 71 -4.46 -2.93 0.00
CA ALA A 71 -3.03 -3.07 -0.22
C ALA A 71 -2.25 -1.82 0.24
N LEU A 72 -1.07 -2.05 0.82
CA LEU A 72 -0.10 -1.01 1.18
C LEU A 72 1.15 -1.14 0.31
N ILE A 73 1.43 -0.10 -0.47
CA ILE A 73 2.62 0.02 -1.31
C ILE A 73 3.56 1.02 -0.65
N ALA A 74 4.81 0.64 -0.42
CA ALA A 74 5.84 1.55 0.05
C ALA A 74 6.98 1.66 -0.96
N SER A 75 7.49 2.87 -1.14
CA SER A 75 8.71 3.16 -1.89
C SER A 75 9.62 4.09 -1.10
N ALA A 76 10.92 4.00 -1.38
CA ALA A 76 11.95 4.78 -0.72
C ALA A 76 12.91 5.33 -1.77
N LYS A 77 13.37 6.56 -1.56
CA LYS A 77 14.37 7.22 -2.41
C LYS A 77 15.47 7.80 -1.52
N PRO A 78 16.68 7.24 -1.50
CA PRO A 78 17.79 7.85 -0.79
C PRO A 78 18.26 9.13 -1.50
N VAL A 79 18.82 10.06 -0.74
CA VAL A 79 19.52 11.24 -1.26
C VAL A 79 20.86 10.84 -1.87
N ASN A 80 21.59 9.91 -1.24
CA ASN A 80 22.75 9.27 -1.87
C ASN A 80 22.29 8.09 -2.75
N PRO A 81 22.46 8.14 -4.09
CA PRO A 81 22.02 7.05 -4.99
C PRO A 81 22.85 5.75 -4.85
N GLN A 82 23.97 5.75 -4.12
CA GLN A 82 24.75 4.55 -3.85
C GLN A 82 24.13 3.68 -2.73
N ALA A 83 23.30 4.27 -1.87
CA ALA A 83 22.67 3.60 -0.73
C ALA A 83 21.72 2.47 -1.17
N GLN A 84 21.95 1.26 -0.67
CA GLN A 84 21.17 0.07 -1.01
C GLN A 84 19.94 -0.08 -0.12
N ILE A 85 18.97 0.82 -0.30
CA ILE A 85 17.75 0.84 0.51
C ILE A 85 16.86 -0.38 0.21
N SER A 86 16.61 -1.19 1.24
CA SER A 86 15.56 -2.21 1.25
C SER A 86 14.33 -1.72 2.01
N LEU A 87 13.17 -2.33 1.72
CA LEU A 87 11.90 -2.06 2.39
C LEU A 87 11.24 -3.35 2.84
N ALA A 88 10.57 -3.30 3.99
CA ALA A 88 9.75 -4.39 4.50
C ALA A 88 8.47 -3.87 5.14
N VAL A 89 7.39 -4.64 5.04
CA VAL A 89 6.09 -4.35 5.68
C VAL A 89 5.82 -5.40 6.75
N TYR A 90 5.47 -4.97 7.96
CA TYR A 90 5.08 -5.82 9.07
C TYR A 90 3.63 -5.51 9.47
N SER A 91 2.90 -6.50 9.99
CA SER A 91 1.66 -6.23 10.72
C SER A 91 1.97 -6.12 12.21
N GLU A 92 1.08 -5.49 12.98
CA GLU A 92 1.11 -5.62 14.44
C GLU A 92 1.15 -7.10 14.84
N GLY A 93 1.93 -7.40 15.89
CA GLY A 93 2.08 -8.77 16.40
C GLY A 93 2.89 -9.76 15.53
N SER A 94 3.38 -9.42 14.32
CA SER A 94 4.15 -10.37 13.49
C SER A 94 5.59 -10.64 13.98
N GLY A 95 6.00 -9.99 15.07
CA GLY A 95 7.33 -10.15 15.65
C GLY A 95 8.43 -9.59 14.73
N SER A 96 9.41 -10.42 14.40
CA SER A 96 10.55 -10.07 13.53
C SER A 96 10.35 -10.45 12.06
N GLU A 97 9.23 -11.09 11.70
CA GLU A 97 8.95 -11.50 10.33
C GLU A 97 8.02 -10.50 9.63
N PRO A 98 8.45 -9.89 8.51
CA PRO A 98 7.59 -9.04 7.70
C PRO A 98 6.72 -9.86 6.76
N ILE A 99 5.48 -9.39 6.57
CA ILE A 99 4.49 -9.93 5.64
C ILE A 99 4.81 -9.63 4.17
N ALA A 100 5.67 -8.64 3.89
CA ALA A 100 6.23 -8.38 2.56
C ALA A 100 7.65 -7.81 2.64
N LYS A 101 8.53 -8.19 1.71
CA LYS A 101 9.89 -7.65 1.55
C LYS A 101 10.09 -7.18 0.10
N GLY A 102 10.68 -6.02 -0.08
CA GLY A 102 11.13 -5.52 -1.38
C GLY A 102 12.62 -5.78 -1.59
N GLU A 103 13.02 -6.01 -2.84
CA GLU A 103 14.42 -6.01 -3.24
C GLU A 103 15.06 -4.61 -3.06
N PRO A 104 16.39 -4.51 -2.88
CA PRO A 104 17.09 -3.23 -2.81
C PRO A 104 16.75 -2.31 -3.99
N GLY A 105 16.42 -1.05 -3.70
CA GLY A 105 16.04 -0.05 -4.69
C GLY A 105 14.68 -0.28 -5.36
N LYS A 106 13.88 -1.26 -4.93
CA LYS A 106 12.50 -1.50 -5.41
C LYS A 106 11.46 -1.04 -4.39
N LYS A 107 10.23 -0.87 -4.87
CA LYS A 107 9.06 -0.74 -4.00
C LYS A 107 8.71 -2.10 -3.38
N VAL A 108 8.08 -2.09 -2.21
CA VAL A 108 7.39 -3.25 -1.62
C VAL A 108 5.88 -3.04 -1.71
N GLU A 109 5.13 -4.13 -1.87
CA GLU A 109 3.67 -4.11 -1.98
C GLU A 109 3.13 -5.30 -1.17
N ALA A 110 2.40 -4.99 -0.09
CA ALA A 110 1.67 -5.96 0.71
C ALA A 110 0.18 -5.86 0.34
N LYS A 111 -0.48 -7.00 0.11
CA LYS A 111 -1.85 -7.10 -0.41
C LYS A 111 -2.74 -7.86 0.57
N GLU A 112 -4.06 -7.78 0.36
CA GLU A 112 -5.07 -8.53 1.14
C GLU A 112 -4.98 -8.22 2.65
N LEU A 113 -4.50 -7.03 2.97
CA LEU A 113 -4.36 -6.51 4.32
C LEU A 113 -5.75 -6.29 4.92
N GLN A 114 -5.86 -6.48 6.22
CA GLN A 114 -7.07 -6.19 6.98
C GLN A 114 -6.96 -4.79 7.62
N PRO A 115 -8.05 -4.24 8.20
CA PRO A 115 -7.96 -3.01 8.97
C PRO A 115 -7.06 -3.20 10.20
N GLY A 116 -6.27 -2.18 10.56
CA GLY A 116 -5.43 -2.18 11.76
C GLY A 116 -4.03 -1.60 11.53
N THR A 117 -3.16 -1.81 12.52
CA THR A 117 -1.80 -1.24 12.56
C THR A 117 -0.81 -2.05 11.72
N TYR A 118 -0.08 -1.35 10.85
CA TYR A 118 1.02 -1.88 10.05
C TYR A 118 2.26 -1.00 10.15
N TYR A 119 3.42 -1.56 9.84
CA TYR A 119 4.70 -0.88 9.90
C TYR A 119 5.46 -1.02 8.59
N VAL A 120 6.00 0.08 8.08
CA VAL A 120 6.93 0.10 6.96
C VAL A 120 8.32 0.39 7.48
N ALA A 121 9.20 -0.60 7.42
CA ALA A 121 10.61 -0.47 7.74
C ALA A 121 11.41 -0.13 6.48
N VAL A 122 12.29 0.87 6.59
CA VAL A 122 13.27 1.27 5.59
C VAL A 122 14.66 1.05 6.16
N MET A 123 15.55 0.40 5.41
CA MET A 123 16.82 -0.09 5.94
C MET A 123 17.94 -0.18 4.92
N GLU A 124 19.18 -0.15 5.40
CA GLU A 124 20.38 -0.56 4.68
C GLU A 124 21.01 -1.80 5.33
N PRO A 125 21.74 -2.64 4.57
CA PRO A 125 22.54 -3.71 5.14
C PRO A 125 23.57 -3.12 6.13
N TRP A 126 23.58 -3.58 7.38
CA TRP A 126 24.33 -2.93 8.48
C TRP A 126 25.85 -2.80 8.26
N LYS A 127 26.44 -3.60 7.36
CA LYS A 127 27.86 -3.54 6.98
C LYS A 127 28.19 -2.48 5.93
N ASP A 128 27.19 -2.11 5.13
CA ASP A 128 27.33 -1.30 3.92
C ASP A 128 26.65 0.07 4.06
N VAL A 129 26.24 0.44 5.28
CA VAL A 129 25.40 1.61 5.56
C VAL A 129 26.15 2.89 5.24
N ILE A 130 25.60 3.66 4.29
CA ILE A 130 26.10 4.98 3.96
C ILE A 130 25.17 5.99 4.61
N ARG A 131 25.70 6.88 5.45
CA ARG A 131 24.88 7.92 6.10
C ARG A 131 24.13 8.74 5.06
N THR A 132 22.81 8.59 5.00
CA THR A 132 21.96 9.18 3.96
C THR A 132 20.60 9.55 4.53
N ARG A 133 19.97 10.58 3.94
CA ARG A 133 18.54 10.80 4.13
C ARG A 133 17.77 9.95 3.12
N VAL A 134 16.60 9.45 3.53
CA VAL A 134 15.70 8.66 2.68
C VAL A 134 14.31 9.28 2.72
N GLU A 135 13.78 9.63 1.55
CA GLU A 135 12.36 9.97 1.39
C GLU A 135 11.56 8.67 1.30
N VAL A 136 10.64 8.43 2.24
CA VAL A 136 9.71 7.29 2.21
C VAL A 136 8.33 7.78 1.78
N ARG A 137 7.66 7.01 0.91
CA ARG A 137 6.30 7.28 0.46
C ARG A 137 5.47 6.02 0.55
N THR A 138 4.28 6.15 1.12
CA THR A 138 3.29 5.06 1.19
C THR A 138 2.04 5.41 0.40
N VAL A 139 1.56 4.46 -0.38
CA VAL A 139 0.28 4.53 -1.09
C VAL A 139 -0.58 3.37 -0.59
N TYR A 140 -1.62 3.70 0.14
CA TYR A 140 -2.67 2.75 0.50
C TYR A 140 -3.74 2.72 -0.60
N LYS A 141 -4.19 1.51 -0.92
CA LYS A 141 -5.28 1.23 -1.86
C LYS A 141 -6.30 0.36 -1.13
N PRO A 142 -7.39 0.93 -0.59
CA PRO A 142 -8.49 0.12 -0.07
C PRO A 142 -9.09 -0.73 -1.19
N ASP A 143 -9.57 -1.93 -0.85
CA ASP A 143 -10.28 -2.81 -1.81
C ASP A 143 -11.59 -2.17 -2.28
N ASP A 144 -12.29 -1.52 -1.35
CA ASP A 144 -13.43 -0.64 -1.61
C ASP A 144 -13.11 0.79 -1.14
N PRO A 145 -12.77 1.71 -2.05
CA PRO A 145 -12.41 3.10 -1.73
C PRO A 145 -13.59 3.97 -1.29
N ASP A 146 -14.80 3.42 -1.38
CA ASP A 146 -16.05 4.05 -0.98
C ASP A 146 -16.70 3.21 0.17
N ALA A 147 -15.90 2.41 0.90
CA ALA A 147 -16.37 1.46 1.92
C ALA A 147 -17.22 2.09 3.04
N ALA A 148 -16.72 3.16 3.67
CA ALA A 148 -17.42 3.88 4.74
C ALA A 148 -18.65 4.69 4.26
N GLN A 149 -18.80 4.88 2.95
CA GLN A 149 -19.83 5.72 2.36
C GLN A 149 -21.14 4.94 2.15
N GLN A 150 -22.25 5.39 2.73
CA GLN A 150 -23.59 4.80 2.48
C GLN A 150 -24.40 5.60 1.44
N ALA A 151 -24.45 6.93 1.61
CA ALA A 151 -25.11 7.84 0.66
C ALA A 151 -24.29 7.98 -0.64
N CYS A 152 -24.96 8.04 -1.79
CA CYS A 152 -24.35 8.13 -3.12
C CYS A 152 -23.25 7.12 -3.49
N LYS A 153 -23.14 5.99 -2.80
CA LYS A 153 -22.18 4.93 -3.15
C LYS A 153 -22.55 4.16 -4.44
N THR A 154 -23.85 4.01 -4.71
CA THR A 154 -24.36 3.35 -5.92
C THR A 154 -25.43 4.22 -6.59
N GLN A 155 -25.82 3.86 -7.82
CA GLN A 155 -26.97 4.46 -8.48
C GLN A 155 -28.26 4.35 -7.63
N GLY A 156 -28.44 3.24 -6.90
CA GLY A 156 -29.59 3.04 -6.01
C GLY A 156 -29.57 3.90 -4.75
N THR A 157 -28.40 4.37 -4.31
CA THR A 157 -28.26 5.32 -3.18
C THR A 157 -27.91 6.73 -3.63
N ALA A 158 -28.05 7.05 -4.92
CA ALA A 158 -27.65 8.32 -5.52
C ALA A 158 -28.32 9.53 -4.85
N ARG A 159 -27.51 10.56 -4.55
CA ARG A 159 -28.02 11.82 -3.99
C ARG A 159 -28.72 12.62 -5.09
N GLU A 160 -29.77 13.35 -4.72
CA GLU A 160 -30.49 14.18 -5.67
C GLU A 160 -29.78 15.52 -5.87
N LEU A 161 -29.56 15.88 -7.13
CA LEU A 161 -29.14 17.20 -7.57
C LEU A 161 -30.27 17.77 -8.42
N LYS A 162 -30.82 18.93 -8.04
CA LYS A 162 -31.88 19.59 -8.80
C LYS A 162 -31.35 19.99 -10.17
N ALA A 163 -32.21 19.99 -11.19
CA ALA A 163 -31.83 20.24 -12.58
C ALA A 163 -31.20 21.64 -12.81
N ASP A 164 -31.51 22.62 -11.96
CA ASP A 164 -30.88 23.96 -11.91
C ASP A 164 -30.23 24.22 -10.53
N GLY A 165 -29.68 23.17 -9.93
CA GLY A 165 -29.13 23.16 -8.58
C GLY A 165 -27.60 23.13 -8.54
N ALA A 166 -27.04 23.62 -7.43
CA ALA A 166 -25.64 23.43 -7.08
C ALA A 166 -25.53 22.74 -5.72
N VAL A 167 -24.47 21.96 -5.53
CA VAL A 167 -24.13 21.30 -4.27
C VAL A 167 -22.63 21.36 -4.03
N GLU A 168 -22.24 21.72 -2.81
CA GLU A 168 -20.87 21.60 -2.34
C GLU A 168 -20.63 20.15 -1.91
N ASP A 169 -19.63 19.50 -2.49
CA ASP A 169 -19.22 18.16 -2.10
C ASP A 169 -17.75 17.90 -2.43
N SER A 170 -17.09 17.08 -1.60
CA SER A 170 -15.65 16.84 -1.67
C SER A 170 -15.30 15.36 -1.71
N VAL A 171 -14.19 15.06 -2.40
CA VAL A 171 -13.47 13.79 -2.28
C VAL A 171 -12.66 13.81 -0.99
N ASP A 172 -12.88 12.81 -0.13
CA ASP A 172 -12.10 12.58 1.08
C ASP A 172 -11.56 11.14 1.09
N TYR A 173 -10.29 11.00 0.74
CA TYR A 173 -9.59 9.71 0.75
C TYR A 173 -9.38 9.14 2.16
N SER A 174 -9.38 9.98 3.20
CA SER A 174 -9.21 9.54 4.59
C SER A 174 -10.51 8.96 5.17
N ALA A 175 -11.65 9.56 4.78
CA ALA A 175 -12.99 9.08 5.12
C ALA A 175 -13.55 8.03 4.15
N GLN A 176 -12.74 7.50 3.22
CA GLN A 176 -13.15 6.52 2.20
C GLN A 176 -14.40 6.99 1.41
N LYS A 177 -14.27 8.18 0.85
CA LYS A 177 -15.31 8.87 0.08
C LYS A 177 -14.68 9.45 -1.19
N ARG A 178 -14.55 8.61 -2.22
CA ARG A 178 -13.90 8.94 -3.50
C ARG A 178 -14.90 9.19 -4.62
N THR A 179 -16.06 8.54 -4.57
CA THR A 179 -17.03 8.50 -5.65
C THR A 179 -18.43 8.80 -5.12
N CYS A 180 -19.16 9.76 -5.71
CA CYS A 180 -20.53 10.06 -5.33
C CYS A 180 -21.43 10.05 -6.58
N TRP A 181 -22.40 9.14 -6.61
CA TRP A 181 -23.46 9.07 -7.61
C TRP A 181 -24.53 10.13 -7.37
N TRP A 182 -24.82 10.90 -8.41
CA TRP A 182 -25.87 11.92 -8.41
C TRP A 182 -26.98 11.52 -9.38
N LYS A 183 -28.23 11.74 -8.98
CA LYS A 183 -29.41 11.66 -9.85
C LYS A 183 -29.94 13.07 -10.10
N VAL A 184 -30.20 13.41 -11.36
CA VAL A 184 -30.85 14.66 -11.76
C VAL A 184 -32.22 14.32 -12.32
N PRO A 185 -33.34 14.67 -11.65
CA PRO A 185 -34.68 14.42 -12.16
C PRO A 185 -34.98 15.42 -13.28
N LEU A 186 -35.06 14.93 -14.52
CA LEU A 186 -35.47 15.71 -15.68
C LEU A 186 -36.98 15.55 -15.89
N THR A 187 -37.70 16.67 -15.96
CA THR A 187 -39.17 16.72 -16.12
C THR A 187 -39.62 17.08 -17.53
N ALA A 188 -38.68 17.40 -18.42
CA ALA A 188 -38.91 17.74 -19.82
C ALA A 188 -37.75 17.23 -20.69
N GLU A 189 -37.99 17.13 -22.00
CA GLU A 189 -36.94 16.91 -23.00
C GLU A 189 -36.10 18.19 -23.15
N GLY A 190 -34.78 18.05 -23.30
CA GLY A 190 -33.81 19.15 -23.35
C GLY A 190 -32.39 18.65 -23.10
N ALA A 191 -31.43 19.56 -23.00
CA ALA A 191 -30.05 19.23 -22.66
C ALA A 191 -29.77 19.47 -21.16
N LEU A 192 -28.90 18.65 -20.57
CA LEU A 192 -28.41 18.80 -19.20
C LEU A 192 -26.94 19.21 -19.22
N ALA A 193 -26.64 20.41 -18.73
CA ALA A 193 -25.27 20.88 -18.55
C ALA A 193 -24.79 20.56 -17.12
N MET A 194 -23.72 19.76 -17.02
CA MET A 194 -23.04 19.45 -15.76
C MET A 194 -21.73 20.24 -15.67
N LYS A 195 -21.50 20.92 -14.55
CA LYS A 195 -20.28 21.73 -14.32
C LYS A 195 -19.72 21.43 -12.94
N PHE A 196 -18.39 21.30 -12.86
CA PHE A 196 -17.64 21.42 -11.61
C PHE A 196 -17.04 22.82 -11.51
N ASP A 197 -16.92 23.38 -10.30
CA ASP A 197 -16.18 24.62 -10.12
C ASP A 197 -14.67 24.44 -10.37
N SER A 198 -13.94 25.55 -10.49
CA SER A 198 -12.50 25.55 -10.78
C SER A 198 -11.63 24.93 -9.66
N ARG A 199 -12.23 24.52 -8.54
CA ARG A 199 -11.57 23.81 -7.43
C ARG A 199 -12.03 22.37 -7.28
N GLY A 200 -12.99 21.91 -8.10
CA GLY A 200 -13.59 20.58 -8.03
C GLY A 200 -14.44 20.32 -6.78
N ALA A 201 -14.86 21.38 -6.08
CA ALA A 201 -15.54 21.31 -4.77
C ALA A 201 -17.05 21.56 -4.86
N ASN A 202 -17.53 22.12 -5.97
CA ASN A 202 -18.95 22.29 -6.22
C ASN A 202 -19.34 21.58 -7.52
N LEU A 203 -20.46 20.86 -7.50
CA LEU A 203 -21.11 20.28 -8.66
C LEU A 203 -22.43 21.02 -8.90
N SER A 204 -22.66 21.47 -10.12
CA SER A 204 -23.93 22.07 -10.53
C SER A 204 -24.51 21.41 -11.78
N ALA A 205 -25.82 21.33 -11.81
CA ALA A 205 -26.63 20.99 -12.96
C ALA A 205 -27.38 22.25 -13.44
N GLU A 206 -27.57 22.35 -14.75
CA GLU A 206 -28.38 23.38 -15.41
C GLU A 206 -29.17 22.72 -16.56
N PHE A 207 -30.48 22.91 -16.59
CA PHE A 207 -31.33 22.36 -17.65
C PHE A 207 -31.56 23.39 -18.75
N ILE A 208 -31.35 22.96 -19.99
CA ILE A 208 -31.45 23.79 -21.19
C ILE A 208 -32.61 23.25 -22.03
N PRO A 209 -33.77 23.94 -22.09
CA PRO A 209 -34.89 23.54 -22.92
C PRO A 209 -34.53 23.49 -24.42
N PRO A 210 -35.31 22.77 -25.25
CA PRO A 210 -35.19 22.80 -26.70
C PRO A 210 -35.48 24.21 -27.24
N GLN A 211 -34.84 24.58 -28.35
CA GLN A 211 -35.09 25.84 -29.07
C GLN A 211 -36.15 25.66 -30.17
#